data_AF-A0A1F7T3B4-F1
#
_entry.id   AF-A0A1F7T3B4-F1
#
_cell.length_a   1.000
_cell.length_b   1.000
_cell.length_c   1.000
_cell.angle_alpha   90.00
_cell.angle_beta   90.00
_cell.angle_gamma   90.00
#
_symmetry.space_group_name_H-M   'P 1'
#
loop_
_entity.id
_entity.type
_entity.pdbx_description
1 polymer ?
#
loop_
_entity_poly.entity_id
_entity_poly.type
_entity_poly.pdbx_seq_one_letter_code
_entity_poly.pdbx_strand_id
1 'polypeptide(L)'
;MQATERKLGRVFHLRFEAGDDFYGEFNRFLKEKSIRGGSVFVFGAMNQMDMISGFKSMKGYDVDRRHFGDWRELVGLGNISWPDKPPAALGEGVTWTEPQPYVHIHMAMSGAPGRNEEVLTGHLSGGLVKGMFADVYELV
;
A
#
# COMPACT_ATOMS: atom_id res chain seq x y z
N MET A 1 -8.84 -23.99 2.28
CA MET A 1 -7.57 -23.44 2.80
C MET A 1 -6.44 -24.00 1.95
N GLN A 2 -5.58 -23.13 1.41
CA GLN A 2 -4.33 -23.52 0.75
C GLN A 2 -3.19 -22.97 1.59
N ALA A 3 -2.13 -23.75 1.75
CA ALA A 3 -0.95 -23.35 2.53
C ALA A 3 0.30 -23.52 1.66
N THR A 4 1.22 -22.58 1.78
CA THR A 4 2.52 -22.64 1.14
C THR A 4 3.57 -22.33 2.19
N GLU A 5 4.47 -23.29 2.42
CA GLU A 5 5.61 -23.08 3.30
C GLU A 5 6.61 -22.12 2.62
N ARG A 6 7.13 -21.18 3.41
CA ARG A 6 8.13 -20.18 3.00
C ARG A 6 9.12 -19.97 4.13
N LYS A 7 10.32 -19.51 3.80
CA LYS A 7 11.32 -19.08 4.78
C LYS A 7 11.32 -17.56 4.87
N LEU A 8 11.59 -17.04 6.06
CA LEU A 8 11.90 -15.63 6.21
C LEU A 8 13.25 -15.34 5.55
N GLY A 9 13.24 -14.45 4.57
CA GLY A 9 14.42 -13.96 3.86
C GLY A 9 15.00 -12.72 4.54
N ARG A 10 15.30 -11.69 3.74
CA ARG A 10 15.85 -10.43 4.22
C ARG A 10 14.76 -9.60 4.91
N VAL A 11 15.17 -8.83 5.92
CA VAL A 11 14.34 -7.80 6.55
C VAL A 11 14.92 -6.43 6.22
N PHE A 12 14.07 -5.51 5.75
CA PHE A 12 14.46 -4.14 5.43
C PHE A 12 13.64 -3.16 6.22
N HIS A 13 14.31 -2.14 6.77
CA HIS A 13 13.67 -0.94 7.31
C HIS A 13 13.85 0.19 6.31
N LEU A 14 12.75 0.67 5.74
CA LEU A 14 12.72 1.74 4.76
C LEU A 14 12.23 3.02 5.43
N ARG A 15 12.95 4.12 5.23
CA ARG A 15 12.51 5.45 5.61
C ARG A 15 12.21 6.26 4.35
N PHE A 16 11.05 6.89 4.33
CA PHE A 16 10.62 7.76 3.23
C PHE A 16 10.80 9.21 3.64
N GLU A 17 11.17 10.04 2.68
CA GLU A 17 11.33 11.48 2.86
C GLU A 17 10.02 12.21 2.56
N ALA A 18 9.91 13.43 3.08
CA ALA A 18 8.72 14.26 2.83
C ALA A 18 8.62 14.61 1.34
N GLY A 19 7.47 14.35 0.75
CA GLY A 19 7.18 14.57 -0.67
C GLY A 19 7.35 13.34 -1.56
N ASP A 20 7.88 12.23 -1.05
CA ASP A 20 8.01 10.99 -1.82
C ASP A 20 6.63 10.47 -2.28
N ASP A 21 6.55 10.03 -3.54
CA ASP A 21 5.47 9.14 -4.00
C ASP A 21 5.70 7.76 -3.39
N PHE A 22 4.87 7.40 -2.41
CA PHE A 22 5.03 6.18 -1.63
C PHE A 22 5.15 4.93 -2.51
N TYR A 23 4.22 4.72 -3.45
CA TYR A 23 4.24 3.52 -4.29
C TYR A 23 5.30 3.60 -5.38
N GLY A 24 5.59 4.79 -5.91
CA GLY A 24 6.68 4.99 -6.86
C GLY A 24 8.03 4.56 -6.29
N GLU A 25 8.36 5.07 -5.10
CA GLU A 25 9.60 4.77 -4.38
C GLU A 25 9.65 3.31 -3.91
N PHE A 26 8.55 2.81 -3.36
CA PHE A 26 8.52 1.46 -2.82
C PHE A 26 8.63 0.40 -3.93
N ASN A 27 7.90 0.56 -5.05
CA ASN A 27 8.00 -0.36 -6.17
C ASN A 27 9.39 -0.35 -6.81
N ARG A 28 10.05 0.81 -6.87
CA ARG A 28 11.44 0.92 -7.32
C ARG A 28 12.37 0.08 -6.43
N PHE A 29 12.25 0.22 -5.11
CA PHE A 29 13.03 -0.56 -4.15
C PHE A 29 12.82 -2.08 -4.31
N LEU A 30 11.55 -2.53 -4.41
CA LEU A 30 11.24 -3.96 -4.54
C LEU A 30 11.84 -4.58 -5.81
N LYS A 31 11.84 -3.84 -6.92
CA LYS A 31 12.51 -4.25 -8.17
C LYS A 31 14.02 -4.34 -7.98
N GLU A 32 14.64 -3.28 -7.45
CA GLU A 32 16.08 -3.22 -7.23
C GLU A 32 16.57 -4.39 -6.38
N LYS A 33 15.85 -4.71 -5.29
CA LYS A 33 16.20 -5.83 -4.41
C LYS A 33 15.67 -7.18 -4.88
N SER A 34 14.94 -7.22 -5.99
CA SER A 34 14.33 -8.44 -6.56
C SER A 34 13.43 -9.20 -5.57
N ILE A 35 12.68 -8.48 -4.74
CA ILE A 35 11.81 -9.07 -3.72
C ILE A 35 10.53 -9.57 -4.40
N ARG A 36 10.29 -10.89 -4.38
CA ARG A 36 9.17 -11.55 -5.08
C ARG A 36 7.93 -11.81 -4.22
N GLY A 37 8.07 -11.73 -2.91
CA GLY A 37 7.00 -11.95 -1.96
C GLY A 37 7.42 -11.52 -0.57
N GLY A 38 6.46 -11.11 0.24
CA GLY A 38 6.75 -10.63 1.58
C GLY A 38 5.55 -10.05 2.29
N SER A 39 5.74 -9.76 3.58
CA SER A 39 4.83 -8.94 4.38
C SER A 39 5.40 -7.54 4.54
N VAL A 40 4.52 -6.55 4.64
CA VAL A 40 4.89 -5.15 4.80
C VAL A 40 4.13 -4.55 5.96
N PHE A 41 4.84 -3.85 6.83
CA PHE A 41 4.26 -3.02 7.88
C PHE A 41 4.59 -1.57 7.57
N VAL A 42 3.62 -0.68 7.69
CA VAL A 42 3.77 0.75 7.37
C VAL A 42 3.30 1.58 8.54
N PHE A 43 4.05 2.63 8.87
CA PHE A 43 3.71 3.56 9.94
C PHE A 43 4.16 4.98 9.58
N GLY A 44 3.30 5.96 9.83
CA GLY A 44 3.66 7.37 9.76
C GLY A 44 2.57 8.21 9.12
N ALA A 45 2.98 9.29 8.45
CA ALA A 45 2.10 10.35 8.00
C ALA A 45 2.19 10.60 6.49
N MET A 46 1.05 10.97 5.90
CA MET A 46 0.95 11.44 4.53
C MET A 46 0.39 12.87 4.46
N ASN A 47 0.84 13.64 3.47
CA ASN A 47 0.30 14.95 3.13
C ASN A 47 -0.98 14.83 2.28
N GLN A 48 -1.04 13.79 1.47
CA GLN A 48 -2.16 13.44 0.59
C GLN A 48 -2.26 11.92 0.52
N MET A 49 -3.47 11.41 0.42
CA MET A 49 -3.70 9.96 0.42
C MET A 49 -4.90 9.58 -0.43
N ASP A 50 -4.75 8.50 -1.18
CA ASP A 50 -5.84 7.83 -1.88
C ASP A 50 -6.14 6.51 -1.20
N MET A 51 -7.43 6.25 -0.99
CA MET A 51 -7.93 5.05 -0.31
C MET A 51 -9.07 4.42 -1.11
N ILE A 52 -9.11 3.10 -1.13
CA ILE A 52 -10.33 2.35 -1.43
C ILE A 52 -11.00 1.99 -0.10
N SER A 53 -12.19 2.54 0.18
CA SER A 53 -12.93 2.29 1.43
C SER A 53 -13.72 0.97 1.42
N GLY A 54 -13.88 0.35 0.25
CA GLY A 54 -14.56 -0.94 0.09
C GLY A 54 -15.36 -1.04 -1.19
N PHE A 55 -16.08 -2.14 -1.35
CA PHE A 55 -17.02 -2.34 -2.47
C PHE A 55 -18.36 -1.66 -2.16
N LYS A 56 -18.98 -1.06 -3.18
CA LYS A 56 -20.34 -0.50 -3.07
C LYS A 56 -21.42 -1.57 -3.18
N SER A 57 -21.11 -2.67 -3.87
CA SER A 57 -22.02 -3.79 -4.08
C SER A 57 -21.27 -5.11 -4.22
N MET A 58 -22.02 -6.22 -4.20
CA MET A 58 -21.49 -7.56 -4.45
C MET A 58 -21.26 -7.85 -5.96
N LYS A 59 -21.38 -6.85 -6.83
CA LYS A 59 -21.32 -7.01 -8.28
C LYS A 59 -20.04 -6.39 -8.85
N GLY A 60 -19.23 -7.23 -9.50
CA GLY A 60 -18.03 -6.78 -10.21
C GLY A 60 -17.02 -6.05 -9.31
N TYR A 61 -16.14 -5.28 -9.93
CA TYR A 61 -15.17 -4.43 -9.24
C TYR A 61 -15.70 -2.99 -9.11
N ASP A 62 -16.76 -2.79 -8.32
CA ASP A 62 -17.32 -1.46 -8.02
C ASP A 62 -16.91 -1.01 -6.62
N VAL A 63 -15.80 -0.28 -6.56
CA VAL A 63 -15.20 0.19 -5.32
C VAL A 63 -15.47 1.68 -5.07
N ASP A 64 -15.54 2.07 -3.80
CA ASP A 64 -15.58 3.46 -3.36
C ASP A 64 -14.14 3.95 -3.12
N ARG A 65 -13.75 4.97 -3.90
CA ARG A 65 -12.42 5.60 -3.86
C ARG A 65 -12.54 6.96 -3.19
N ARG A 66 -11.62 7.24 -2.28
CA ARG A 66 -11.55 8.48 -1.52
C ARG A 66 -10.18 9.11 -1.69
N HIS A 67 -10.18 10.41 -1.92
CA HIS A 67 -8.98 11.24 -1.93
C HIS A 67 -9.00 12.17 -0.71
N PHE A 68 -7.88 12.24 0.00
CA PHE A 68 -7.68 13.11 1.15
C PHE A 68 -6.52 14.06 0.83
N GLY A 69 -6.81 15.36 0.79
CA GLY A 69 -5.84 16.43 0.55
C GLY A 69 -5.32 17.09 1.83
N ASP A 70 -5.43 16.39 2.96
CA ASP A 70 -5.08 16.85 4.30
C ASP A 70 -4.16 15.85 5.02
N TRP A 71 -3.56 16.28 6.12
CA TRP A 71 -2.60 15.44 6.85
C TRP A 71 -3.30 14.31 7.59
N ARG A 72 -2.77 13.10 7.40
CA ARG A 72 -3.27 11.87 8.02
C ARG A 72 -2.11 11.04 8.54
N GLU A 73 -2.25 10.56 9.76
CA GLU A 73 -1.40 9.51 10.33
C GLU A 73 -2.02 8.15 10.02
N LEU A 74 -1.19 7.12 9.79
CA LEU A 74 -1.67 5.78 9.48
C LEU A 74 -0.77 4.67 10.02
N VAL A 75 -1.41 3.53 10.25
CA VAL A 75 -0.78 2.23 10.45
C VAL A 75 -1.32 1.25 9.43
N GLY A 76 -0.44 0.51 8.75
CA GLY A 76 -0.80 -0.37 7.65
C GLY A 76 -0.11 -1.72 7.72
N LEU A 77 -0.81 -2.74 7.23
CA LEU A 77 -0.29 -4.08 7.00
C LEU A 77 -0.63 -4.50 5.58
N GLY A 78 0.34 -5.09 4.89
CA GLY A 78 0.16 -5.56 3.54
C GLY A 78 1.05 -6.74 3.16
N ASN A 79 0.94 -7.12 1.90
CA ASN A 79 1.77 -8.14 1.28
C ASN A 79 2.33 -7.66 -0.05
N ILE A 80 3.41 -8.32 -0.48
CA ILE A 80 4.04 -8.13 -1.78
C ILE A 80 3.74 -9.35 -2.64
N SER A 81 3.33 -9.11 -3.88
CA SER A 81 3.12 -10.14 -4.91
C SER A 81 3.56 -9.64 -6.27
N TRP A 82 3.61 -10.53 -7.26
CA TRP A 82 3.96 -10.21 -8.66
C TRP A 82 2.95 -10.86 -9.59
N PRO A 83 1.76 -10.25 -9.76
CA PRO A 83 0.75 -10.80 -10.64
C PRO A 83 1.16 -10.59 -12.11
N ASP A 84 0.73 -11.50 -12.98
CA ASP A 84 0.98 -11.41 -14.43
C ASP A 84 0.24 -10.24 -15.09
N LYS A 85 -0.81 -9.74 -14.44
CA LYS A 85 -1.66 -8.64 -14.93
C LYS A 85 -1.88 -7.60 -13.83
N PRO A 86 -2.07 -6.32 -14.19
CA PRO A 86 -2.40 -5.28 -13.24
C PRO A 86 -3.66 -5.65 -12.43
N PRO A 87 -3.62 -5.58 -11.09
CA PRO A 87 -4.82 -5.72 -10.27
C PRO A 87 -5.82 -4.59 -10.55
N ALA A 88 -7.12 -4.90 -10.51
CA ALA A 88 -8.19 -3.91 -10.72
C ALA A 88 -8.14 -2.73 -9.73
N ALA A 89 -7.51 -2.92 -8.56
CA ALA A 89 -7.27 -1.86 -7.57
C ALA A 89 -6.49 -0.66 -8.13
N LEU A 90 -5.65 -0.88 -9.15
CA LEU A 90 -4.88 0.18 -9.79
C LEU A 90 -5.74 1.10 -10.69
N GLY A 91 -7.01 0.72 -10.96
CA GLY A 91 -7.93 1.52 -11.77
C GLY A 91 -8.02 1.06 -13.22
N GLU A 92 -9.00 1.61 -13.93
CA GLU A 92 -9.22 1.33 -15.35
C GLU A 92 -8.10 1.94 -16.21
N GLY A 93 -7.72 1.26 -17.29
CA GLY A 93 -6.71 1.74 -18.23
C GLY A 93 -5.25 1.51 -17.80
N VAL A 94 -5.00 1.01 -16.58
CA VAL A 94 -3.65 0.60 -16.18
C VAL A 94 -3.25 -0.66 -16.96
N THR A 95 -2.17 -0.54 -17.71
CA THR A 95 -1.59 -1.65 -18.49
C THR A 95 -0.13 -1.84 -18.08
N TRP A 96 0.28 -3.09 -17.98
CA TRP A 96 1.68 -3.46 -17.74
C TRP A 96 2.22 -4.18 -18.97
N THR A 97 3.40 -3.77 -19.41
CA THR A 97 4.14 -4.43 -20.50
C THR A 97 4.99 -5.60 -20.01
N GLU A 98 5.20 -5.70 -18.70
CA GLU A 98 5.94 -6.76 -18.01
C GLU A 98 5.40 -6.90 -16.57
N PRO A 99 5.58 -8.05 -15.89
CA PRO A 99 5.18 -8.21 -14.50
C PRO A 99 5.81 -7.16 -13.58
N GLN A 100 5.00 -6.54 -12.72
CA GLN A 100 5.41 -5.52 -11.76
C GLN A 100 5.15 -5.99 -10.33
N PRO A 101 5.90 -5.48 -9.33
CA PRO A 101 5.52 -5.71 -7.94
C PRO A 101 4.16 -5.05 -7.67
N TYR A 102 3.32 -5.76 -6.92
CA TYR A 102 2.08 -5.24 -6.37
C TYR A 102 2.14 -5.33 -4.85
N VAL A 103 2.06 -4.17 -4.21
CA VAL A 103 2.03 -4.02 -2.76
C VAL A 103 0.60 -3.75 -2.34
N HIS A 104 -0.03 -4.71 -1.67
CA HIS A 104 -1.42 -4.61 -1.23
C HIS A 104 -1.46 -4.31 0.26
N ILE A 105 -1.71 -3.05 0.62
CA ILE A 105 -1.80 -2.61 2.02
C ILE A 105 -3.24 -2.29 2.42
N HIS A 106 -3.66 -2.78 3.58
CA HIS A 106 -4.83 -2.28 4.30
C HIS A 106 -4.35 -1.49 5.52
N MET A 107 -5.06 -0.43 5.86
CA MET A 107 -4.65 0.52 6.88
C MET A 107 -5.80 0.98 7.76
N ALA A 108 -5.43 1.44 8.96
CA ALA A 108 -6.20 2.37 9.76
C ALA A 108 -5.51 3.72 9.73
N MET A 109 -6.28 4.79 9.55
CA MET A 109 -5.76 6.16 9.51
C MET A 109 -6.58 7.10 10.40
N SER A 110 -5.95 8.19 10.83
CA SER A 110 -6.57 9.21 11.65
C SER A 110 -7.64 10.02 10.88
N GLY A 111 -8.45 10.75 11.65
CA GLY A 111 -9.22 11.89 11.16
C GLY A 111 -8.35 13.01 10.59
N ALA A 112 -9.01 14.04 10.05
CA ALA A 112 -8.38 15.27 9.60
C ALA A 112 -7.76 16.00 10.80
N PRO A 113 -6.88 17.00 10.60
CA PRO A 113 -6.43 17.87 11.68
C PRO A 113 -7.61 18.39 12.53
N GLY A 114 -7.57 18.14 13.84
CA GLY A 114 -8.65 18.50 14.78
C GLY A 114 -9.77 17.46 14.94
N ARG A 115 -9.77 16.36 14.17
CA ARG A 115 -10.73 15.25 14.27
C ARG A 115 -10.07 14.02 14.91
N ASN A 116 -9.49 14.21 16.08
CA ASN A 116 -8.55 13.26 16.70
C ASN A 116 -9.18 11.92 17.12
N GLU A 117 -10.50 11.86 17.25
CA GLU A 117 -11.24 10.65 17.63
C GLU A 117 -11.75 9.86 16.42
N GLU A 118 -11.64 10.41 15.21
CA GLU A 118 -12.02 9.68 14.00
C GLU A 118 -10.92 8.70 13.59
N VAL A 119 -11.34 7.48 13.25
CA VAL A 119 -10.51 6.47 12.60
C VAL A 119 -11.22 5.99 11.35
N LEU A 120 -10.51 6.00 10.24
CA LEU A 120 -10.97 5.48 8.96
C LEU A 120 -10.14 4.25 8.61
N THR A 121 -10.75 3.28 7.94
CA THR A 121 -10.06 2.06 7.50
C THR A 121 -10.30 1.83 6.01
N GLY A 122 -9.33 1.22 5.36
CA GLY A 122 -9.44 0.91 3.94
C GLY A 122 -8.15 0.38 3.35
N HIS A 123 -8.11 0.28 2.03
CA HIS A 123 -6.94 -0.09 1.26
C HIS A 123 -6.19 1.16 0.80
N LEU A 124 -4.89 1.24 1.09
CA LEU A 124 -4.03 2.33 0.65
C LEU A 124 -3.78 2.21 -0.86
N SER A 125 -4.18 3.19 -1.66
CA SER A 125 -4.03 3.15 -3.12
C SER A 125 -3.10 4.22 -3.70
N GLY A 126 -2.65 5.16 -2.88
CA GLY A 126 -1.75 6.24 -3.31
C GLY A 126 -1.49 7.24 -2.19
N GLY A 127 -0.47 8.07 -2.35
CA GLY A 127 -0.24 9.18 -1.43
C GLY A 127 1.17 9.77 -1.51
N LEU A 128 1.28 11.00 -1.01
CA LEU A 128 2.55 11.70 -0.86
C LEU A 128 2.95 11.70 0.61
N VAL A 129 4.17 11.25 0.88
CA VAL A 129 4.69 11.08 2.23
C VAL A 129 4.88 12.44 2.92
N LYS A 130 4.53 12.51 4.20
CA LYS A 130 4.93 13.60 5.11
C LYS A 130 6.10 13.17 6.00
N GLY A 131 6.08 11.92 6.46
CA GLY A 131 7.15 11.25 7.18
C GLY A 131 6.70 9.85 7.55
N MET A 132 7.34 8.83 6.98
CA MET A 132 6.85 7.45 7.05
C MET A 132 8.02 6.46 7.03
N PHE A 133 7.81 5.29 7.63
CA PHE A 133 8.66 4.14 7.42
C PHE A 133 7.85 2.90 7.00
N ALA A 134 8.53 1.95 6.36
CA ALA A 134 7.98 0.64 6.07
C ALA A 134 9.00 -0.46 6.40
N ASP A 135 8.55 -1.49 7.09
CA ASP A 135 9.33 -2.71 7.32
C ASP A 135 8.90 -3.78 6.33
N VAL A 136 9.86 -4.33 5.59
CA VAL A 136 9.65 -5.41 4.61
C VAL A 136 10.23 -6.69 5.16
N TYR A 137 9.39 -7.71 5.29
CA TYR A 137 9.75 -9.07 5.65
C TYR A 137 9.65 -9.93 4.39
N GLU A 138 10.77 -10.14 3.70
CA GLU A 138 10.81 -10.96 2.49
C GLU A 138 10.50 -12.43 2.81
N LEU A 139 9.72 -13.09 1.95
CA LEU A 139 9.42 -14.51 2.05
C LEU A 139 9.97 -15.22 0.81
N VAL A 140 10.84 -16.21 1.02
CA VAL A 140 11.49 -17.03 -0.02
C VAL A 140 11.01 -18.47 -0.01
#